data_AF-A0A1H9B4X2-F1
#
_entry.id   AF-A0A1H9B4X2-F1
#
_cell.length_a   1.000
_cell.length_b   1.000
_cell.length_c   1.000
_cell.angle_alpha   90.00
_cell.angle_beta   90.00
_cell.angle_gamma   90.00
#
_symmetry.space_group_name_H-M   'P 1'
#
loop_
_entity.id
_entity.type
_entity.pdbx_description
1 polymer ?
#
loop_
_entity_poly.entity_id
_entity_poly.type
_entity_poly.pdbx_seq_one_letter_code
_entity_poly.pdbx_strand_id
1 'polypeptide(L)' 'MSDVALDDRGRLTLPKEVRERYGDRYHVVQLPDGVKLVPVADDPLEALRDEFADVKKSADELREEAREAALDEAGQ' A
#
# COMPACT_ATOMS: atom_id res chain seq x y z
N MET A 1 -4.85 -5.32 18.51
CA MET A 1 -4.05 -4.08 18.52
C MET A 1 -2.77 -4.41 19.26
N SER A 2 -1.62 -4.33 18.61
CA SER A 2 -0.33 -4.59 19.23
C SER A 2 0.32 -3.25 19.54
N ASP A 3 0.46 -2.92 20.83
CA ASP A 3 1.23 -1.77 21.28
C ASP A 3 2.72 -2.08 21.18
N VAL A 4 3.47 -1.23 20.51
CA VAL A 4 4.93 -1.33 20.33
C VAL A 4 5.57 0.00 20.71
N ALA A 5 6.71 -0.07 21.39
CA ALA A 5 7.48 1.10 21.81
C ALA A 5 8.78 1.21 21.01
N LEU A 6 9.31 2.43 20.92
CA LEU A 6 10.65 2.67 20.40
C LEU A 6 11.69 2.19 21.40
N ASP A 7 12.78 1.64 20.89
CA ASP A 7 13.96 1.38 21.70
C ASP A 7 14.78 2.66 21.94
N ASP A 8 15.87 2.56 22.72
CA ASP A 8 16.76 3.68 23.05
C ASP A 8 17.44 4.33 21.82
N ARG A 9 17.38 3.67 20.65
CA ARG A 9 17.92 4.16 19.38
C ARG A 9 16.83 4.70 18.46
N GLY A 10 15.59 4.79 18.93
CA GLY A 10 14.45 5.25 18.14
C GLY A 10 13.98 4.25 17.07
N ARG A 11 14.26 2.95 17.24
CA ARG A 11 13.82 1.91 16.29
C ARG A 11 12.50 1.31 16.74
N LEU A 12 11.59 1.11 15.79
CA LEU A 12 10.35 0.39 15.99
C LEU A 12 10.53 -1.06 15.52
N THR A 13 10.30 -2.03 16.39
CA THR A 13 10.33 -3.45 16.00
C THR A 13 8.95 -3.88 15.54
N LEU A 14 8.82 -4.26 14.27
CA LEU A 14 7.57 -4.81 13.75
C LEU A 14 7.34 -6.24 14.27
N PRO A 15 6.11 -6.58 14.72
CA PRO A 15 5.76 -7.94 15.08
C PRO A 15 6.11 -8.94 13.97
N LYS A 16 6.42 -10.18 14.36
CA LYS A 16 6.87 -11.22 13.43
C LYS A 16 5.84 -11.45 12.31
N GLU A 17 4.56 -11.42 12.65
CA GLU A 17 3.44 -11.64 11.74
C GLU A 17 3.35 -10.55 10.66
N VAL A 18 3.75 -9.32 10.99
CA VAL A 18 3.80 -8.19 10.04
C VAL A 18 4.95 -8.39 9.07
N ARG A 19 6.13 -8.79 9.56
CA ARG A 19 7.31 -9.04 8.73
C ARG A 19 7.13 -10.24 7.80
N GLU A 20 6.53 -11.32 8.29
CA GLU A 20 6.23 -12.49 7.46
C GLU A 20 5.22 -12.19 6.35
N ARG A 21 4.29 -11.25 6.59
CA ARG A 21 3.28 -10.87 5.60
C ARG A 21 3.77 -9.84 4.59
N TYR A 22 4.57 -8.87 5.03
CA TYR A 22 4.88 -7.67 4.24
C TYR A 22 6.36 -7.47 3.95
N GLY A 23 7.22 -8.37 4.41
CA GLY A 23 8.67 -8.31 4.23
C GLY A 23 9.38 -7.39 5.22
N ASP A 24 10.65 -7.11 4.93
CA ASP A 24 11.56 -6.42 5.86
C ASP A 24 11.90 -4.98 5.42
N ARG A 25 11.47 -4.58 4.22
CA ARG A 25 11.79 -3.27 3.62
C ARG A 25 10.54 -2.42 3.49
N TYR A 26 10.65 -1.16 3.88
CA TYR A 26 9.54 -0.23 3.89
C TYR A 26 9.98 1.18 3.48
N HIS A 27 9.07 1.89 2.81
CA HIS A 27 9.10 3.35 2.72
C HIS A 27 8.34 3.96 3.89
N VAL A 28 8.95 4.96 4.52
CA VAL A 28 8.35 5.73 5.61
C VAL A 28 7.73 6.99 5.02
N VAL A 29 6.41 7.12 5.12
CA VAL A 29 5.67 8.30 4.66
C VAL A 29 5.14 9.06 5.87
N GLN A 30 5.46 10.35 5.95
CA GLN A 30 4.92 11.26 6.97
C GLN A 30 3.60 11.85 6.48
N LEU A 31 2.55 11.67 7.27
CA LEU A 31 1.21 12.20 7.06
C LEU A 31 0.89 13.22 8.16
N PRO A 32 -0.11 14.10 7.98
CA PRO A 32 -0.48 15.08 9.02
C PRO A 32 -0.87 14.46 10.37
N ASP A 33 -1.42 13.25 10.34
CA ASP A 33 -1.96 12.52 11.49
C ASP A 33 -1.09 11.34 11.94
N GLY A 34 0.04 11.08 11.29
CA GLY A 34 0.92 9.99 11.68
C GLY A 34 1.96 9.58 10.64
N VAL A 35 2.43 8.35 10.78
CA VAL A 35 3.43 7.74 9.89
C VAL A 35 2.84 6.49 9.27
N LYS A 36 2.97 6.36 7.94
CA LYS A 36 2.58 5.16 7.21
C LYS A 36 3.83 4.42 6.73
N LEU A 37 3.88 3.13 7.02
CA LEU A 37 4.89 2.22 6.48
C LEU A 37 4.32 1.53 5.23
N VAL A 38 4.97 1.72 4.09
CA VAL A 38 4.58 1.10 2.82
C VAL A 38 5.61 0.02 2.48
N PRO A 39 5.23 -1.27 2.42
CA PRO A 39 6.19 -2.33 2.13
C PRO A 39 6.80 -2.18 0.74
N VAL A 40 8.06 -2.55 0.62
CA VAL A 40 8.82 -2.55 -0.63
C VAL A 40 9.01 -4.01 -1.03
N ALA A 41 8.38 -4.41 -2.13
CA ALA A 41 8.60 -5.72 -2.72
C ALA A 41 10.05 -5.87 -3.19
N ASP A 42 10.58 -7.08 -3.13
CA ASP A 42 11.94 -7.39 -3.59
C ASP A 42 12.09 -7.16 -5.10
N ASP A 43 11.06 -7.56 -5.87
CA ASP A 43 10.86 -7.14 -7.27
C ASP A 43 9.55 -6.34 -7.38
N PRO A 44 9.60 -5.00 -7.40
CA PRO A 44 8.43 -4.15 -7.51
C PRO A 44 7.64 -4.33 -8.81
N LEU A 45 8.30 -4.70 -9.91
CA LEU A 45 7.64 -4.86 -11.20
C LEU A 45 6.91 -6.19 -11.28
N GLU A 46 7.51 -7.27 -10.78
CA GLU A 46 6.87 -8.57 -10.67
C GLU A 46 5.66 -8.50 -9.73
N ALA A 47 5.82 -7.91 -8.54
CA ALA A 47 4.72 -7.74 -7.59
C ALA A 47 3.55 -6.93 -8.18
N LEU A 48 3.84 -5.87 -8.94
CA LEU A 48 2.80 -5.09 -9.62
C LEU A 48 2.12 -5.91 -10.73
N ARG A 49 2.85 -6.78 -11.44
CA ARG A 49 2.25 -7.64 -12.47
C ARG A 49 1.35 -8.70 -11.86
N ASP A 50 1.78 -9.32 -10.78
CA ASP A 50 1.02 -10.36 -10.08
C ASP A 50 -0.28 -9.79 -9.48
N GLU A 51 -0.23 -8.62 -8.84
CA GLU A 51 -1.40 -7.96 -8.26
C GLU A 51 -2.49 -7.67 -9.32
N PHE A 52 -2.07 -7.35 -10.54
CA PHE A 52 -2.98 -7.02 -11.65
C PHE A 52 -3.17 -8.18 -12.63
N ALA A 53 -2.72 -9.40 -12.30
CA ALA A 53 -2.76 -10.55 -13.21
C ALA A 53 -4.19 -10.92 -13.66
N ASP A 54 -5.18 -10.72 -12.79
CA ASP A 54 -6.59 -11.01 -13.08
C ASP A 54 -7.33 -9.85 -13.78
N VAL A 55 -6.65 -8.72 -13.98
CA VAL A 55 -7.25 -7.53 -14.60
C VAL A 55 -7.18 -7.67 -16.12
N LYS A 56 -8.36 -7.87 -16.73
CA LYS A 56 -8.49 -8.05 -18.19
C LYS A 56 -8.65 -6.75 -18.96
N LYS A 57 -8.98 -5.66 -18.28
CA LYS A 57 -9.20 -4.34 -18.87
C LYS A 57 -7.87 -3.62 -19.06
N SER A 58 -7.76 -2.85 -20.12
CA SER A 58 -6.68 -1.91 -20.33
C SER A 58 -6.72 -0.78 -19.31
N ALA A 59 -5.58 -0.11 -19.12
CA ALA A 59 -5.49 1.06 -18.26
C ALA A 59 -6.43 2.20 -18.71
N ASP A 60 -6.67 2.34 -20.03
CA ASP A 60 -7.56 3.35 -20.58
C ASP A 60 -9.03 3.05 -20.24
N GLU A 61 -9.47 1.80 -20.38
CA GLU A 61 -10.83 1.38 -19.99
C GLU A 61 -11.08 1.58 -18.49
N LEU A 62 -10.13 1.19 -17.63
CA LEU A 62 -10.23 1.42 -16.18
C LEU A 62 -10.33 2.91 -15.85
N ARG A 63 -9.59 3.75 -16.58
CA ARG A 63 -9.57 5.20 -16.37
C ARG A 63 -10.88 5.86 -16.80
N GLU A 64 -11.46 5.42 -17.91
CA GLU A 64 -12.74 5.91 -18.41
C GLU A 64 -13.87 5.56 -17.43
N GLU A 65 -13.96 4.30 -17.00
CA GLU A 65 -14.96 3.84 -16.04
C GLU A 65 -14.85 4.56 -14.69
N ALA A 66 -13.63 4.73 -14.15
CA ALA A 66 -13.42 5.46 -12.91
C ALA A 66 -13.87 6.93 -13.00
N ARG A 67 -13.71 7.52 -14.19
CA ARG A 67 -14.15 8.90 -14.45
C ARG A 67 -15.66 9.00 -14.55
N GLU A 68 -16.32 8.08 -15.22
CA GLU A 68 -17.79 8.02 -15.29
C GLU A 68 -18.40 7.83 -13.90
N ALA A 69 -17.88 6.88 -13.12
CA ALA A 69 -18.33 6.63 -11.75
C ALA A 69 -18.20 7.88 -10.86
N ALA A 70 -17.08 8.60 -10.94
CA ALA A 70 -16.89 9.84 -10.18
C ALA A 70 -17.86 10.97 -10.61
N LEU A 71 -18.25 11.03 -11.89
CA LEU A 71 -19.24 11.99 -12.37
C LEU A 71 -20.66 11.64 -11.89
N ASP A 72 -21.01 10.34 -11.90
CA ASP A 72 -22.29 9.85 -11.41
C ASP A 72 -22.45 10.09 -9.91
N GLU A 73 -21.40 9.86 -9.12
CA GLU A 73 -21.39 10.14 -7.67
C GLU A 73 -21.47 11.64 -7.36
N ALA A 74 -20.81 12.49 -8.15
CA ALA A 74 -20.87 13.94 -7.96
C ALA A 74 -22.20 14.59 -8.40
N GLY A 75 -22.98 13.88 -9.22
CA GLY A 75 -24.32 14.30 -9.66
C GLY A 75 -25.45 13.91 -8.70
N GLN A 76 -25.17 13.13 -7.65
CA GLN A 76 -26.09 12.81 -6.54
C GLN A 76 -26.02 13.86 -5.43
#